data_AF-A0A9P0E4V4-F1
#
_entry.id   AF-A0A9P0E4V4-F1
#
_cell.length_a   1.000
_cell.length_b   1.000
_cell.length_c   1.000
_cell.angle_alpha   90.00
_cell.angle_beta   90.00
_cell.angle_gamma   90.00
#
_symmetry.space_group_name_H-M   'P 1'
#
loop_
_entity.id
_entity.type
_entity.pdbx_description
1 polymer ?
#
loop_
_entity_poly.entity_id
_entity_poly.type
_entity_poly.pdbx_seq_one_letter_code
_entity_poly.pdbx_strand_id
1 'polypeptide(L)'
;MSVVEYHKLASSAKYCTPPHFDFEDLERKYWKNITYNPPIYGADVSGTLTDGTVDEWNINRLGTILDYVNEDYGISIEGVNTAYLYFGMWKTTFAWHTEDMDLYSINYLHFGAPKTW
;
A
#
# COMPACT_ATOMS: atom_id res chain seq x y z
N MET A 1 -15.95 -5.29 -3.64
CA MET A 1 -16.16 -4.05 -2.85
C MET A 1 -15.47 -2.92 -3.59
N SER A 2 -16.15 -1.81 -3.82
CA SER A 2 -15.59 -0.60 -4.42
C SER A 2 -14.78 0.21 -3.40
N VAL A 3 -13.94 1.14 -3.88
CA VAL A 3 -13.16 2.05 -3.01
C VAL A 3 -14.08 2.90 -2.12
N VAL A 4 -15.24 3.31 -2.63
CA VAL A 4 -16.23 4.08 -1.86
C VAL A 4 -16.81 3.26 -0.71
N GLU A 5 -17.15 2.00 -0.95
CA GLU A 5 -17.64 1.09 0.09
C GLU A 5 -16.53 0.78 1.11
N TYR A 6 -15.30 0.58 0.65
CA TYR A 6 -14.14 0.36 1.52
C TYR A 6 -13.88 1.55 2.44
N HIS A 7 -13.92 2.78 1.90
CA HIS A 7 -13.73 4.00 2.69
C HIS A 7 -14.83 4.18 3.76
N LYS A 8 -16.09 3.87 3.42
CA LYS A 8 -17.20 3.88 4.40
C LYS A 8 -16.97 2.86 5.51
N LEU A 9 -16.48 1.67 5.16
CA LEU A 9 -16.18 0.62 6.13
C LEU A 9 -15.02 1.03 7.06
N ALA A 10 -13.92 1.53 6.48
CA ALA A 10 -12.74 1.99 7.21
C ALA A 10 -13.06 3.15 8.18
N SER A 11 -14.05 3.98 7.84
CA SER A 11 -14.50 5.10 8.67
C SER A 11 -15.59 4.73 9.68
N SER A 12 -16.06 3.48 9.69
CA SER A 12 -17.08 3.02 10.63
C SER A 12 -16.54 2.95 12.06
N ALA A 13 -17.42 3.06 13.06
CA ALA A 13 -17.02 2.97 14.47
C ALA A 13 -16.27 1.67 14.85
N LYS A 14 -16.47 0.60 14.06
CA LYS A 14 -15.76 -0.67 14.26
C LYS A 14 -14.31 -0.60 13.79
N TYR A 15 -14.01 0.12 12.72
CA TYR A 15 -12.70 0.08 12.04
C TYR A 15 -11.96 1.41 12.03
N CYS A 16 -12.56 2.50 12.50
CA CYS A 16 -11.91 3.80 12.51
C CYS A 16 -10.70 3.81 13.45
N THR A 17 -9.75 4.70 13.16
CA THR A 17 -8.60 4.94 14.04
C THR A 17 -9.09 5.39 15.42
N PRO A 18 -8.61 4.80 16.52
CA PRO A 18 -9.03 5.18 17.86
C PRO A 18 -8.51 6.59 18.19
N PRO A 19 -9.16 7.32 19.11
CA PRO A 19 -8.62 8.57 19.64
C PRO A 19 -7.22 8.33 20.19
N HIS A 20 -6.27 9.21 19.88
CA HIS A 20 -4.87 9.17 20.31
C HIS A 20 -4.33 10.59 20.36
N PHE A 21 -3.29 10.84 21.16
CA PHE A 21 -2.72 12.18 21.32
C PHE A 21 -1.41 12.39 20.55
N ASP A 22 -0.68 11.31 20.26
CA ASP A 22 0.51 11.31 19.42
C ASP A 22 0.70 9.94 18.73
N PHE A 23 1.77 9.81 17.93
CA PHE A 23 2.07 8.57 17.23
C PHE A 23 2.53 7.44 18.16
N GLU A 24 3.20 7.74 19.28
CA GLU A 24 3.62 6.72 20.23
C GLU A 24 2.42 6.06 20.93
N ASP A 25 1.40 6.86 21.28
CA ASP A 25 0.14 6.36 21.82
C ASP A 25 -0.62 5.50 20.81
N LEU A 26 -0.62 5.92 19.54
CA LEU A 26 -1.23 5.13 18.47
C LEU A 26 -0.49 3.81 18.24
N GLU A 27 0.84 3.82 18.26
CA GLU A 27 1.68 2.62 18.15
C GLU A 27 1.43 1.65 19.31
N ARG A 28 1.41 2.14 20.56
CA ARG A 28 1.06 1.32 21.73
C ARG A 28 -0.31 0.66 21.57
N LYS A 29 -1.30 1.40 21.04
CA LYS A 29 -2.65 0.88 20.78
C LYS A 29 -2.66 -0.17 19.67
N TYR A 30 -1.85 -0.01 18.62
CA TYR A 30 -1.69 -0.99 17.57
C TYR A 30 -1.19 -2.33 18.14
N TRP A 31 -0.03 -2.32 18.79
CA TRP A 31 0.61 -3.54 19.31
C TRP A 31 -0.23 -4.22 20.39
N LYS A 32 -0.85 -3.44 21.29
CA LYS A 32 -1.73 -4.00 22.34
C LYS A 32 -2.97 -4.71 21.78
N ASN A 33 -3.48 -4.27 20.62
CA ASN A 33 -4.77 -4.73 20.12
C ASN A 33 -4.70 -5.48 18.78
N ILE A 34 -3.51 -5.84 18.29
CA ILE A 34 -3.31 -6.40 16.94
C ILE A 34 -4.23 -7.60 16.65
N THR A 35 -4.47 -8.47 17.64
CA THR A 35 -5.32 -9.67 17.53
C THR A 35 -6.83 -9.41 17.64
N TYR A 36 -7.25 -8.25 18.13
CA TYR A 36 -8.68 -7.90 18.29
C TYR A 36 -9.22 -7.16 17.09
N ASN A 37 -10.41 -7.51 16.61
CA ASN A 37 -11.03 -6.88 15.45
C ASN A 37 -10.10 -6.88 14.21
N PRO A 38 -10.01 -8.01 13.50
CA PRO A 38 -9.16 -8.15 12.31
C PRO A 38 -9.53 -7.09 11.25
N PRO A 39 -8.58 -6.28 10.79
CA PRO A 39 -8.82 -5.30 9.74
C PRO A 39 -8.98 -5.97 8.37
N ILE A 40 -9.49 -5.23 7.39
CA ILE A 40 -9.56 -5.68 5.99
C ILE A 40 -8.56 -4.87 5.17
N TYR A 41 -7.69 -5.52 4.42
CA TYR A 41 -6.69 -4.85 3.59
C TYR A 41 -7.02 -5.03 2.10
N GLY A 42 -7.19 -3.93 1.37
CA GLY A 42 -7.29 -3.95 -0.10
C GLY A 42 -5.90 -3.89 -0.71
N ALA A 43 -5.14 -4.98 -0.59
CA ALA A 43 -3.77 -5.10 -1.08
C ALA A 43 -3.72 -5.67 -2.51
N ASP A 44 -2.56 -5.49 -3.16
CA ASP A 44 -2.18 -6.14 -4.42
C ASP A 44 -3.17 -5.91 -5.57
N VAL A 45 -3.69 -4.67 -5.65
CA VAL A 45 -4.58 -4.26 -6.74
C VAL A 45 -3.74 -3.73 -7.89
N SER A 46 -3.63 -4.49 -8.99
CA SER A 46 -2.95 -4.05 -10.22
C SER A 46 -3.47 -2.71 -10.72
N GLY A 47 -2.60 -1.71 -10.86
CA GLY A 47 -2.94 -0.41 -11.42
C GLY A 47 -2.10 0.74 -10.87
N THR A 48 -2.35 1.93 -11.41
CA THR A 48 -1.70 3.17 -10.98
C THR A 48 -2.73 4.29 -10.85
N LEU A 49 -2.48 5.23 -9.93
CA LEU A 49 -3.21 6.50 -9.82
C LEU A 49 -2.43 7.68 -10.41
N THR A 50 -1.18 7.45 -10.82
CA THR A 50 -0.36 8.46 -11.49
C THR A 50 -0.83 8.64 -12.91
N ASP A 51 -1.07 9.88 -13.32
CA ASP A 51 -1.47 10.22 -14.69
C ASP A 51 -0.38 9.79 -15.68
N GLY A 52 -0.78 9.27 -16.84
CA GLY A 52 0.15 8.82 -17.88
C GLY A 52 0.99 9.94 -18.50
N THR A 53 0.61 11.20 -18.28
CA THR A 53 1.36 12.39 -18.69
C THR A 53 2.48 12.79 -17.74
N VAL A 54 2.55 12.19 -16.55
CA VAL A 54 3.61 12.46 -15.56
C VAL A 54 4.79 11.53 -15.85
N ASP A 55 5.94 12.13 -16.14
CA ASP A 55 7.18 11.40 -16.45
C ASP A 55 8.10 11.28 -15.23
N GLU A 56 8.04 12.23 -14.31
CA GLU A 56 8.86 12.24 -13.12
C GLU A 56 8.34 11.26 -12.06
N TRP A 57 9.20 10.32 -11.64
CA TRP A 57 8.89 9.38 -10.55
C TRP A 57 7.59 8.57 -10.77
N ASN A 58 7.27 8.28 -12.03
CA ASN A 58 6.12 7.46 -12.36
C ASN A 58 6.42 5.99 -12.02
N ILE A 59 5.85 5.49 -10.92
CA ILE A 59 6.09 4.12 -10.42
C ILE A 59 5.77 3.05 -11.46
N ASN A 60 4.85 3.32 -12.40
CA ASN A 60 4.51 2.37 -13.45
C ASN A 60 5.50 2.37 -14.63
N ARG A 61 6.45 3.32 -14.66
CA ARG A 61 7.49 3.47 -15.70
C ARG A 61 8.67 4.24 -15.11
N LEU A 62 9.45 3.56 -14.28
CA LEU A 62 10.58 4.17 -13.57
C LEU A 62 11.83 4.31 -14.45
N GLY A 63 11.89 3.62 -15.59
CA GLY A 63 13.04 3.66 -16.50
C GLY A 63 14.25 2.91 -15.93
N THR A 64 14.02 1.87 -15.12
CA THR A 64 15.10 1.06 -14.53
C THR A 64 15.48 -0.09 -15.44
N ILE A 65 16.56 -0.80 -15.11
CA ILE A 65 16.94 -2.01 -15.86
C ILE A 65 15.88 -3.14 -15.79
N LEU A 66 14.95 -3.07 -14.83
CA LEU A 66 13.87 -4.04 -14.68
C LEU A 66 12.80 -3.86 -15.77
N ASP A 67 12.67 -2.66 -16.34
CA ASP A 67 11.72 -2.36 -17.41
C ASP A 67 12.06 -3.18 -18.67
N TYR A 68 13.34 -3.43 -18.94
CA TYR A 68 13.80 -4.30 -20.04
C TYR A 68 13.33 -5.76 -19.89
N VAL A 69 13.05 -6.24 -18.67
CA VAL A 69 12.48 -7.59 -18.48
C VAL A 69 11.10 -7.68 -19.12
N ASN A 70 10.33 -6.59 -19.05
CA ASN A 70 9.03 -6.51 -19.72
C ASN A 70 9.19 -6.23 -21.21
N GLU A 71 10.00 -5.23 -21.58
CA GLU A 71 10.13 -4.77 -22.97
C GLU A 71 10.83 -5.79 -23.89
N ASP A 72 11.92 -6.41 -23.44
CA ASP A 72 12.75 -7.29 -24.29
C ASP A 72 12.28 -8.75 -24.24
N TYR A 73 11.78 -9.21 -23.09
CA TYR A 73 11.37 -10.61 -22.89
C TYR A 73 9.85 -10.80 -22.87
N GLY A 74 9.06 -9.72 -22.86
CA GLY A 74 7.59 -9.80 -22.80
C GLY A 74 7.05 -10.35 -21.49
N ILE A 75 7.83 -10.27 -20.40
CA ILE A 75 7.47 -10.86 -19.10
C ILE A 75 6.95 -9.75 -18.18
N SER A 76 5.64 -9.72 -17.96
CA SER A 76 5.01 -8.89 -16.95
C SER A 76 4.85 -9.69 -15.66
N ILE A 77 5.41 -9.18 -14.55
CA ILE A 77 5.27 -9.76 -13.22
C ILE A 77 4.54 -8.73 -12.38
N GLU A 78 3.28 -9.02 -12.06
CA GLU A 78 2.43 -8.09 -11.31
C GLU A 78 3.07 -7.71 -9.96
N GLY A 79 3.13 -6.42 -9.67
CA GLY A 79 3.72 -5.90 -8.43
C GLY A 79 5.24 -5.79 -8.43
N VAL A 80 5.94 -6.36 -9.41
CA VAL A 80 7.40 -6.31 -9.52
C VAL A 80 7.82 -5.32 -10.60
N ASN A 81 7.27 -5.43 -11.81
CA ASN A 81 7.49 -4.47 -12.90
C ASN A 81 6.21 -3.74 -13.35
N THR A 82 5.14 -3.88 -12.57
CA THR A 82 3.91 -3.08 -12.68
C THR A 82 3.51 -2.57 -11.31
N ALA A 83 2.83 -1.43 -11.27
CA ALA A 83 2.43 -0.82 -10.00
C ALA A 83 1.28 -1.58 -9.31
N TYR A 84 1.35 -1.68 -7.99
CA TYR A 84 0.25 -2.09 -7.13
C TYR A 84 -0.31 -0.91 -6.32
N LEU A 85 -1.64 -0.92 -6.17
CA LEU A 85 -2.37 -0.04 -5.28
C LEU A 85 -2.72 -0.78 -4.00
N TYR A 86 -2.53 -0.07 -2.88
CA TYR A 86 -2.84 -0.55 -1.54
C TYR A 86 -3.83 0.39 -0.87
N PHE A 87 -5.02 -0.13 -0.53
CA PHE A 87 -6.05 0.57 0.22
C PHE A 87 -6.04 0.08 1.67
N GLY A 88 -5.51 0.90 2.57
CA GLY A 88 -5.38 0.59 4.00
C GLY A 88 -6.50 1.15 4.87
N MET A 89 -6.66 0.54 6.04
CA MET A 89 -7.48 1.05 7.15
C MET A 89 -6.71 0.89 8.46
N TRP A 90 -7.24 1.38 9.57
CA TRP A 90 -6.60 1.20 10.87
C TRP A 90 -6.24 -0.27 11.12
N LYS A 91 -4.98 -0.49 11.53
CA LYS A 91 -4.32 -1.79 11.78
C LYS A 91 -4.00 -2.68 10.58
N THR A 92 -4.29 -2.31 9.33
CA THR A 92 -3.78 -3.11 8.20
C THR A 92 -2.26 -3.17 8.26
N THR A 93 -1.69 -4.37 8.08
CA THR A 93 -0.30 -4.67 8.41
C THR A 93 0.39 -5.35 7.24
N PHE A 94 1.64 -4.98 6.98
CA PHE A 94 2.59 -5.77 6.19
C PHE A 94 3.60 -6.40 7.16
N ALA A 95 3.87 -7.68 6.99
CA ALA A 95 4.75 -8.42 7.89
C ALA A 95 6.22 -8.10 7.59
N TRP A 96 7.13 -8.53 8.46
CA TRP A 96 8.56 -8.53 8.17
C TRP A 96 8.86 -9.37 6.93
N HIS A 97 9.43 -8.75 5.90
CA HIS A 97 9.84 -9.40 4.65
C HIS A 97 10.96 -8.60 3.96
N THR A 98 11.63 -9.23 2.99
CA THR A 98 12.36 -8.55 1.91
C THR A 98 11.51 -8.64 0.64
N GLU A 99 11.79 -7.76 -0.33
CA GLU A 99 11.11 -7.79 -1.63
C GLU A 99 11.48 -9.05 -2.42
N ASP A 100 10.67 -9.40 -3.41
CA ASP A 100 10.97 -10.52 -4.31
C ASP A 100 12.36 -10.35 -4.94
N MET A 101 13.15 -11.43 -4.92
CA MET A 101 14.53 -11.46 -5.41
C MET A 101 15.45 -10.41 -4.75
N ASP A 102 15.13 -9.96 -3.53
CA ASP A 102 15.83 -8.91 -2.78
C ASP A 102 15.98 -7.60 -3.59
N LEU A 103 14.98 -7.31 -4.44
CA LEU A 103 14.93 -6.10 -5.25
C LEU A 103 14.68 -4.85 -4.38
N TYR A 104 14.85 -3.69 -5.03
CA TYR A 104 14.41 -2.42 -4.46
C TYR A 104 12.90 -2.27 -4.61
N SER A 105 12.26 -1.66 -3.62
CA SER A 105 10.88 -1.19 -3.72
C SER A 105 10.81 0.33 -3.60
N ILE A 106 9.74 0.90 -4.18
CA ILE A 106 9.37 2.30 -4.02
C ILE A 106 7.90 2.37 -3.62
N ASN A 107 7.59 3.23 -2.64
CA ASN A 107 6.24 3.42 -2.14
C ASN A 107 5.87 4.90 -2.19
N TYR A 108 4.68 5.21 -2.71
CA TYR A 108 4.13 6.57 -2.70
C TYR A 108 2.75 6.59 -2.05
N LEU A 109 2.60 7.38 -0.99
CA LEU A 109 1.33 7.59 -0.31
C LEU A 109 0.53 8.69 -1.02
N HIS A 110 -0.36 8.30 -1.94
CA HIS A 110 -1.17 9.25 -2.70
C HIS A 110 -2.04 10.17 -1.84
N PHE A 111 -2.74 9.63 -0.84
CA PHE A 111 -3.57 10.37 0.11
C PHE A 111 -3.97 9.52 1.31
N GLY A 112 -4.53 10.17 2.34
CA GLY A 112 -5.13 9.51 3.51
C GLY A 112 -4.28 9.59 4.77
N ALA A 113 -4.45 8.59 5.64
CA ALA A 113 -3.75 8.50 6.92
C ALA A 113 -2.28 8.03 6.72
N PRO A 114 -1.38 8.35 7.66
CA PRO A 114 0.03 7.97 7.56
C PRO A 114 0.24 6.44 7.65
N LYS A 115 1.42 6.01 7.18
CA LYS A 115 1.95 4.65 7.33
C LYS A 115 3.20 4.70 8.21
N THR A 116 3.24 3.86 9.25
CA THR A 116 4.45 3.62 10.03
C THR A 116 5.21 2.45 9.40
N TRP A 117 6.52 2.60 9.26
CA TRP A 117 7.46 1.58 8.80
C TRP A 117 8.28 1.07 9.97
#